data_AF-M1B3Q4-F1
#
_entry.id   AF-M1B3Q4-F1
#
_cell.length_a   1.000
_cell.length_b   1.000
_cell.length_c   1.000
_cell.angle_alpha   90.00
_cell.angle_beta   90.00
_cell.angle_gamma   90.00
#
_symmetry.space_group_name_H-M   'P 1'
#
loop_
_entity.id
_entity.type
_entity.pdbx_description
1 polymer ?
#
loop_
_entity_poly.entity_id
_entity_poly.type
_entity_poly.pdbx_seq_one_letter_code
_entity_poly.pdbx_strand_id
1 'polypeptide(L)'
;MHGEVEVANKNIKRILRKMIDNYKHWHEKLPFALLGYRTTIRTSTGATFYFLVYGKEVVIPAEVEIPSLRIIQEGELSNAKWVQMLSENLALIDGRGINTVCHGQLYQNRMVRAFNKKVRPRYFSPEQLVLKRIFPNQDETKGVDRWSTHIGING
;
A
#
# COMPACT_ATOMS: atom_id res chain seq x y z
N MET A 1 -17.24 -1.95 -0.74
CA MET A 1 -16.08 -1.81 0.18
C MET A 1 -14.95 -2.68 -0.34
N HIS A 2 -13.96 -2.13 -1.04
CA HIS A 2 -12.68 -2.80 -1.37
C HIS A 2 -11.53 -1.77 -1.48
N GLY A 3 -11.56 -0.73 -0.64
CA GLY A 3 -10.66 0.42 -0.77
C GLY A 3 -9.17 0.07 -0.74
N GLU A 4 -8.78 -0.88 0.11
CA GLU A 4 -7.38 -1.31 0.23
C GLU A 4 -6.89 -2.06 -1.02
N VAL A 5 -7.70 -3.01 -1.52
CA VAL A 5 -7.42 -3.78 -2.74
C VAL A 5 -7.37 -2.84 -3.96
N GLU A 6 -8.28 -1.87 -4.04
CA GLU A 6 -8.27 -0.86 -5.10
C GLU A 6 -7.00 0.00 -5.07
N VAL A 7 -6.54 0.40 -3.88
CA VAL A 7 -5.31 1.19 -3.72
C VAL A 7 -4.09 0.34 -4.09
N ALA A 8 -4.03 -0.92 -3.68
CA ALA A 8 -2.97 -1.85 -4.08
C ALA A 8 -2.94 -2.03 -5.61
N ASN A 9 -4.09 -2.29 -6.23
CA ASN A 9 -4.21 -2.43 -7.68
C ASN A 9 -3.79 -1.15 -8.42
N LYS A 10 -4.15 0.03 -7.91
CA LYS A 10 -3.70 1.32 -8.47
C LYS A 10 -2.18 1.48 -8.40
N ASN A 11 -1.55 1.03 -7.33
CA ASN A 11 -0.08 1.08 -7.19
C ASN A 11 0.60 0.15 -8.17
N ILE A 12 0.16 -1.11 -8.26
CA ILE A 12 0.71 -2.10 -9.20
C ILE A 12 0.57 -1.60 -10.64
N LYS A 13 -0.61 -1.09 -11.02
CA LYS A 13 -0.83 -0.48 -12.34
C LYS A 13 0.08 0.71 -12.61
N ARG A 14 0.44 1.49 -11.59
CA ARG A 14 1.37 2.62 -11.72
C ARG A 14 2.80 2.15 -11.98
N ILE A 15 3.23 1.10 -11.28
CA ILE A 15 4.57 0.50 -11.47
C ILE A 15 4.64 -0.10 -12.87
N LEU A 16 3.65 -0.91 -13.25
CA LEU A 16 3.56 -1.51 -14.59
C LEU A 16 3.65 -0.47 -15.71
N ARG A 17 2.89 0.63 -15.61
CA ARG A 17 2.94 1.71 -16.62
C ARG A 17 4.32 2.37 -16.78
N LYS A 18 5.18 2.29 -15.77
CA LYS A 18 6.57 2.79 -15.88
C LYS A 18 7.52 1.77 -16.51
N MET A 19 7.14 0.49 -16.56
CA MET A 19 7.97 -0.61 -17.05
C MET A 19 7.60 -1.06 -18.47
N ILE A 20 6.45 -0.62 -18.98
CA ILE A 20 5.95 -0.99 -20.31
C ILE A 20 5.81 0.26 -21.17
N ASP A 21 6.39 0.21 -22.37
CA ASP A 21 6.21 1.27 -23.38
C ASP A 21 4.94 1.04 -24.23
N ASN A 22 4.49 -0.21 -24.33
CA ASN A 22 3.24 -0.62 -24.98
C ASN A 22 2.52 -1.67 -24.13
N TYR A 23 1.19 -1.75 -24.22
CA TYR A 23 0.37 -2.69 -23.46
C TYR A 23 0.49 -4.15 -23.93
N LYS A 24 1.08 -4.38 -25.10
CA LYS A 24 1.44 -5.73 -25.55
C LYS A 24 2.57 -6.25 -24.63
N HIS A 25 2.36 -7.39 -23.98
CA HIS A 25 3.31 -8.06 -23.06
C HIS A 25 3.37 -7.52 -21.61
N TRP A 26 2.34 -6.81 -21.12
CA TRP A 26 2.30 -6.39 -19.71
C TRP A 26 2.44 -7.54 -18.70
N HIS A 27 1.96 -8.74 -19.06
CA HIS A 27 1.99 -9.93 -18.22
C HIS A 27 3.42 -10.44 -17.97
N GLU A 28 4.34 -10.25 -18.92
CA GLU A 28 5.76 -10.59 -18.74
C GLU A 28 6.45 -9.66 -17.74
N LYS A 29 5.99 -8.41 -17.63
CA LYS A 29 6.51 -7.43 -16.67
C LYS A 29 5.82 -7.48 -15.31
N LEU A 30 4.70 -8.19 -15.19
CA LEU A 30 3.93 -8.29 -13.95
C LEU A 30 4.72 -8.89 -12.77
N PRO A 31 5.49 -9.99 -12.92
CA PRO A 31 6.29 -10.51 -11.81
C PRO A 31 7.28 -9.48 -11.25
N PHE A 32 7.92 -8.71 -12.13
CA PHE A 32 8.86 -7.67 -11.74
C PHE A 32 8.17 -6.47 -11.06
N ALA A 33 7.00 -6.06 -11.56
CA ALA A 33 6.21 -5.01 -10.92
C ALA A 33 5.73 -5.42 -9.53
N LEU A 34 5.34 -6.68 -9.35
CA LEU A 34 4.97 -7.24 -8.06
C LEU A 34 6.18 -7.34 -7.12
N LEU A 35 7.34 -7.73 -7.63
CA LEU A 35 8.58 -7.73 -6.85
C LEU A 35 8.90 -6.31 -6.36
N GLY A 36 8.93 -5.33 -7.25
CA GLY A 36 9.17 -3.93 -6.88
C GLY A 36 8.15 -3.41 -5.85
N TYR A 37 6.87 -3.76 -6.00
CA TYR A 37 5.85 -3.42 -5.01
C TYR A 37 6.13 -4.04 -3.64
N ARG A 38 6.61 -5.29 -3.59
CA ARG A 38 6.89 -6.01 -2.35
C ARG A 38 8.15 -5.52 -1.63
N THR A 39 9.18 -5.12 -2.38
CA THR A 39 10.50 -4.77 -1.86
C THR A 39 10.72 -3.27 -1.65
N THR A 40 9.82 -2.41 -2.14
CA THR A 40 9.93 -0.95 -1.94
C THR A 40 9.39 -0.52 -0.57
N ILE A 41 10.13 0.32 0.14
CA ILE A 41 9.68 0.92 1.41
C ILE A 41 8.48 1.83 1.16
N ARG A 42 7.40 1.61 1.91
CA ARG A 42 6.16 2.38 1.78
C ARG A 42 6.20 3.59 2.70
N THR A 43 6.00 4.79 2.15
CA THR A 43 5.90 6.04 2.94
C THR A 43 4.82 5.99 4.02
N SER A 44 3.79 5.17 3.84
CA SER A 44 2.73 5.01 4.84
C SER A 44 3.17 4.23 6.08
N THR A 45 4.06 3.25 5.94
CA THR A 45 4.44 2.32 7.02
C THR A 45 5.92 2.38 7.38
N GLY A 46 6.76 3.05 6.58
CA GLY A 46 8.21 3.07 6.76
C GLY A 46 8.90 1.73 6.48
N ALA A 47 8.18 0.71 5.99
CA ALA A 47 8.72 -0.63 5.72
C ALA A 47 8.28 -1.17 4.36
N THR A 48 8.96 -2.23 3.92
CA THR A 48 8.60 -2.98 2.71
C THR A 48 7.41 -3.88 3.00
N PHE A 49 6.60 -4.19 1.97
CA PHE A 49 5.47 -5.10 2.15
C PHE A 49 5.94 -6.52 2.51
N TYR A 50 7.08 -6.95 1.96
CA TYR A 50 7.69 -8.24 2.30
C TYR A 50 8.02 -8.34 3.79
N PHE A 51 8.63 -7.29 4.37
CA PHE A 51 8.92 -7.25 5.80
C PHE A 51 7.66 -7.36 6.66
N LEU A 52 6.57 -6.71 6.26
CA LEU A 52 5.30 -6.77 6.99
C LEU A 52 4.63 -8.16 6.97
N VAL A 53 4.89 -8.97 5.93
CA VAL A 53 4.32 -10.31 5.80
C VAL A 53 5.20 -11.37 6.46
N TYR A 54 6.51 -11.27 6.31
CA TYR A 54 7.45 -12.34 6.71
C TYR A 54 8.35 -11.97 7.89
N GLY A 55 8.31 -10.75 8.39
CA GLY A 55 9.14 -10.28 9.52
C GLY A 55 10.64 -10.13 9.22
N LYS A 56 11.07 -10.35 7.97
CA LYS A 56 12.48 -10.24 7.54
C LYS A 56 12.58 -9.48 6.22
N GLU A 57 13.70 -8.79 6.00
CA GLU A 57 14.00 -8.19 4.70
C GLU A 57 14.30 -9.26 3.66
N VAL A 58 13.74 -9.06 2.47
CA VAL A 58 13.92 -9.95 1.31
C VAL A 58 15.38 -9.92 0.85
N VAL A 59 15.91 -11.09 0.54
CA VAL A 59 17.15 -11.24 -0.23
C VAL A 59 16.74 -11.27 -1.70
N ILE A 60 17.10 -10.26 -2.47
CA ILE A 60 16.69 -10.18 -3.88
C ILE A 60 17.58 -11.09 -4.76
N PRO A 61 17.07 -11.64 -5.87
CA PRO A 61 17.87 -12.54 -6.72
C PRO A 61 19.20 -11.96 -7.19
N ALA A 62 19.26 -10.65 -7.44
CA ALA A 62 20.49 -9.96 -7.81
C ALA A 62 21.58 -10.03 -6.72
N GLU A 63 21.21 -10.04 -5.43
CA GLU A 63 22.15 -10.20 -4.32
C GLU A 63 22.70 -11.63 -4.24
N VAL A 64 22.02 -12.61 -4.84
CA VAL A 64 22.45 -14.01 -4.90
C VAL A 64 23.36 -14.22 -6.12
N GLU A 65 22.95 -13.70 -7.28
CA GLU A 65 23.71 -13.77 -8.53
C GLU A 65 25.03 -12.99 -8.45
N ILE A 66 24.99 -11.81 -7.80
CA ILE A 66 26.17 -11.05 -7.40
C ILE A 66 26.19 -11.07 -5.88
N PRO A 67 26.95 -12.01 -5.26
CA PRO A 67 26.95 -12.21 -3.81
C PRO A 67 27.12 -10.90 -3.07
N SER A 68 26.05 -10.47 -2.41
CA SER A 68 26.07 -9.28 -1.57
C SER A 68 26.89 -9.54 -0.30
N LEU A 69 27.33 -8.47 0.37
CA LEU A 69 28.05 -8.59 1.65
C LEU A 69 27.30 -9.47 2.65
N ARG A 70 25.96 -9.38 2.68
CA ARG A 70 25.11 -10.21 3.54
C ARG A 70 25.22 -11.70 3.21
N ILE A 71 25.17 -12.05 1.93
CA ILE A 71 25.29 -13.45 1.45
C ILE A 71 26.68 -14.00 1.77
N ILE A 72 27.72 -13.22 1.48
CA ILE A 72 29.12 -13.59 1.73
C ILE A 72 29.33 -13.84 3.22
N GLN A 73 28.90 -12.90 4.07
CA GLN A 73 29.02 -13.04 5.51
C GLN A 73 28.24 -14.24 6.02
N GLU A 74 26.97 -14.42 5.63
CA GLU A 74 26.16 -15.57 6.07
C GLU A 74 26.78 -16.93 5.69
N GLY A 75 27.41 -17.03 4.51
CA GLY A 75 28.07 -18.25 4.04
C GLY A 75 29.38 -18.62 4.75
N GLU A 76 30.05 -17.64 5.37
CA GLU A 76 31.31 -17.83 6.10
C GLU A 76 31.12 -18.07 7.61
N LEU A 77 29.87 -18.00 8.12
CA LEU A 77 29.58 -18.16 9.54
C LEU A 77 29.69 -19.61 10.00
N SER A 78 30.31 -19.81 11.16
CA SER A 78 30.18 -21.08 11.89
C SER A 78 28.74 -21.26 12.38
N ASN A 79 28.31 -22.51 12.58
CA ASN A 79 26.94 -22.83 13.01
C ASN A 79 26.54 -22.08 14.29
N ALA A 80 27.45 -21.96 15.26
CA ALA A 80 27.20 -21.22 16.51
C ALA A 80 26.99 -19.71 16.27
N LYS A 81 27.81 -19.08 15.42
CA LYS A 81 27.66 -17.66 15.08
C LYS A 81 26.40 -17.41 14.25
N TRP A 82 26.03 -18.35 13.37
CA TRP A 82 24.80 -18.27 12.59
C TRP A 82 23.55 -18.30 13.49
N VAL A 83 23.50 -19.20 14.48
CA VAL A 83 22.42 -19.27 15.47
C VAL A 83 22.34 -17.99 16.30
N GLN A 84 23.48 -17.43 16.70
CA GLN A 84 23.53 -16.15 17.42
C GLN A 84 22.97 -15.00 16.57
N MET A 85 23.45 -14.84 15.33
CA MET A 85 22.98 -13.82 14.39
C MET A 85 21.47 -13.95 14.09
N LEU A 86 20.97 -15.18 13.98
CA LEU A 86 19.54 -15.43 13.81
C LEU A 86 18.74 -14.96 15.04
N SER A 87 19.23 -15.27 16.24
CA SER A 87 18.59 -14.87 17.50
C SER A 87 18.54 -13.35 17.66
N GLU A 88 19.64 -12.65 17.34
CA GLU A 88 19.69 -11.19 17.35
C GLU A 88 18.73 -10.58 16.32
N ASN A 89 18.68 -11.13 15.10
CA ASN A 89 17.76 -10.66 14.07
C ASN A 89 16.29 -10.80 14.48
N LEU A 90 15.94 -11.91 15.14
CA LEU A 90 14.61 -12.17 15.68
C LEU A 90 14.27 -11.18 16.80
N ALA A 91 15.20 -10.91 17.72
CA ALA A 91 15.00 -9.94 18.80
C ALA A 91 14.72 -8.51 18.27
N LEU A 92 15.25 -8.17 17.09
CA LEU A 92 15.01 -6.88 16.44
C LEU A 92 13.68 -6.79 15.68
N ILE A 93 12.98 -7.91 15.43
CA ILE A 93 11.71 -7.90 14.68
C ILE A 93 10.66 -7.06 15.40
N ASP A 94 10.52 -7.24 16.72
CA ASP A 94 9.52 -6.52 17.51
C ASP A 94 9.76 -5.01 17.48
N GLY A 95 11.02 -4.58 17.64
CA GLY A 95 11.39 -3.18 17.55
C GLY A 95 11.07 -2.58 16.17
N ARG A 96 11.36 -3.29 15.08
CA ARG A 96 10.97 -2.88 13.73
C ARG A 96 9.45 -2.85 13.57
N GLY A 97 8.73 -3.82 14.12
CA GLY A 97 7.27 -3.87 14.14
C GLY A 97 6.67 -2.62 14.79
N ILE A 98 7.12 -2.27 16.00
CA ILE A 98 6.69 -1.07 16.72
C ILE A 98 6.95 0.20 15.88
N ASN A 99 8.12 0.30 15.25
CA ASN A 99 8.44 1.44 14.38
C ASN A 99 7.47 1.55 13.20
N THR A 100 7.10 0.43 12.57
CA THR A 100 6.13 0.45 11.45
C THR A 100 4.74 0.89 11.88
N VAL A 101 4.27 0.42 13.04
CA VAL A 101 2.98 0.82 13.62
C VAL A 101 2.97 2.31 13.95
N CYS A 102 4.02 2.79 14.62
CA CYS A 102 4.18 4.20 14.97
C CYS A 102 4.18 5.09 13.71
N HIS A 103 4.98 4.70 12.70
CA HIS A 103 5.04 5.42 11.43
C HIS A 103 3.68 5.43 10.71
N GLY A 104 2.97 4.30 10.72
CA GLY A 104 1.59 4.18 10.23
C GLY A 104 0.66 5.20 10.88
N GLN A 105 0.66 5.27 12.21
CA GLN A 105 -0.18 6.20 12.95
C GLN A 105 0.15 7.67 12.63
N LEU A 106 1.43 8.01 12.60
CA LEU A 106 1.88 9.36 12.24
C LEU A 106 1.43 9.75 10.82
N TYR A 107 1.56 8.83 9.86
CA TYR A 107 1.09 9.03 8.50
C TYR A 107 -0.42 9.26 8.43
N GLN A 108 -1.22 8.40 9.10
CA GLN A 108 -2.67 8.55 9.14
C GLN A 108 -3.09 9.88 9.77
N ASN A 109 -2.47 10.26 10.88
CA ASN A 109 -2.72 11.55 11.54
C ASN A 109 -2.43 12.73 10.60
N ARG A 110 -1.35 12.66 9.82
CA ARG A 110 -1.02 13.69 8.82
C ARG A 110 -2.09 13.77 7.72
N MET A 111 -2.55 12.63 7.22
CA MET A 111 -3.58 12.55 6.19
C MET A 111 -4.92 13.10 6.68
N VAL A 112 -5.34 12.72 7.89
CA VAL A 112 -6.57 13.22 8.52
C VAL A 112 -6.52 14.73 8.71
N ARG A 113 -5.40 15.28 9.23
CA ARG A 113 -5.23 16.73 9.37
C ARG A 113 -5.33 17.46 8.03
N ALA A 114 -4.66 16.93 6.99
CA ALA A 114 -4.68 17.53 5.66
C ALA A 114 -6.09 17.52 5.03
N PHE A 115 -6.84 16.44 5.23
CA PHE A 115 -8.22 16.33 4.77
C PHE A 115 -9.14 17.27 5.55
N ASN A 116 -9.12 17.21 6.88
CA ASN A 116 -9.98 18.02 7.75
C ASN A 116 -9.75 19.52 7.56
N LYS A 117 -8.53 19.96 7.22
CA LYS A 117 -8.26 21.37 6.86
C LYS A 117 -9.14 21.88 5.71
N LYS A 118 -9.58 21.01 4.80
CA LYS A 118 -10.40 21.36 3.63
C LYS A 118 -11.89 21.08 3.82
N VAL A 119 -12.26 20.28 4.83
CA VAL A 119 -13.64 19.93 5.10
C VAL A 119 -14.30 21.06 5.87
N ARG A 120 -15.44 21.54 5.35
CA ARG A 120 -16.36 22.38 6.11
C ARG A 120 -17.52 21.49 6.58
N PRO A 121 -17.65 21.22 7.89
CA PRO A 121 -18.77 20.44 8.41
C PRO A 121 -20.08 21.10 8.00
N ARG A 122 -21.04 20.29 7.55
CA ARG A 122 -22.39 20.73 7.24
C ARG A 122 -23.33 19.86 8.04
N TYR A 123 -24.12 20.49 8.89
CA TYR A 123 -25.15 19.82 9.69
C TYR A 123 -26.43 19.80 8.87
N PHE A 124 -27.13 18.67 8.90
CA PHE A 124 -28.40 18.51 8.24
C PHE A 124 -29.46 18.17 9.29
N SER A 125 -30.64 18.78 9.17
CA SER A 125 -31.78 18.44 10.02
C SER A 125 -32.61 17.32 9.36
N PRO A 126 -33.35 16.51 10.13
CA PRO A 126 -34.41 15.68 9.57
C PRO A 126 -35.31 16.53 8.65
N GLU A 127 -35.81 15.93 7.57
CA GLU A 127 -36.62 16.60 6.52
C GLU A 127 -35.86 17.59 5.61
N GLN A 128 -34.59 17.89 5.89
CA GLN A 128 -33.79 18.71 4.99
C GLN A 128 -33.51 17.98 3.68
N LEU A 129 -33.85 18.63 2.56
CA LEU A 129 -33.62 18.07 1.24
C LEU A 129 -32.13 18.09 0.88
N VAL A 130 -31.61 16.94 0.48
CA VAL A 130 -30.22 16.80 0.02
C VAL A 130 -30.16 16.15 -1.35
N LEU A 131 -29.15 16.54 -2.13
CA LEU A 131 -28.85 15.93 -3.42
C LEU A 131 -27.94 14.73 -3.19
N LYS A 132 -28.40 13.54 -3.57
CA LYS A 132 -27.55 12.34 -3.61
C LYS A 132 -26.98 12.19 -5.01
N ARG A 133 -25.66 12.02 -5.07
CA ARG A 133 -24.95 11.79 -6.33
C ARG A 133 -25.38 10.44 -6.92
N ILE A 134 -25.79 10.45 -8.18
CA ILE A 134 -26.07 9.24 -8.95
C ILE A 134 -24.74 8.79 -9.57
N PHE A 135 -24.32 7.56 -9.26
CA PHE A 135 -23.20 6.94 -9.95
C PHE A 135 -23.77 6.18 -11.16
N PRO A 136 -23.42 6.55 -12.41
CA PRO A 136 -23.86 5.78 -13.56
C PRO A 136 -23.25 4.38 -13.46
N ASN A 137 -24.10 3.35 -13.54
CA ASN A 137 -23.61 2.02 -13.91
C ASN A 137 -23.04 2.10 -15.33
N GLN A 138 -22.04 1.27 -15.64
CA GLN A 138 -21.15 1.43 -16.79
C GLN A 138 -21.82 1.45 -18.18
N ASP A 139 -23.13 1.20 -18.25
CA ASP A 139 -23.88 1.06 -19.51
C ASP A 139 -24.90 2.18 -19.79
N GLU A 140 -25.02 3.23 -18.96
CA GLU A 140 -26.02 4.29 -19.20
C GLU A 140 -25.45 5.59 -19.80
N THR A 141 -26.21 6.07 -20.77
CA THR A 141 -25.92 7.07 -21.80
C THR A 141 -25.45 8.44 -21.30
N LYS A 142 -24.56 9.06 -22.08
CA LYS A 142 -24.17 10.47 -21.99
C LYS A 142 -25.42 11.36 -21.99
N GLY A 143 -25.74 12.00 -20.86
CA GLY A 143 -26.83 12.98 -20.75
C GLY A 143 -27.66 12.94 -19.46
N VAL A 144 -27.48 11.94 -18.59
CA VAL A 144 -28.26 11.83 -17.34
C VAL A 144 -27.70 12.77 -16.25
N ASP A 145 -28.60 13.45 -15.54
CA ASP A 145 -28.27 14.30 -14.40
C ASP A 145 -27.50 13.54 -13.33
N ARG A 146 -26.37 14.10 -12.89
CA ARG A 146 -25.45 13.45 -11.93
C ARG A 146 -25.96 13.46 -10.49
N TRP A 147 -27.15 14.02 -10.28
CA TRP A 147 -27.75 14.24 -8.97
C TRP A 147 -29.21 13.82 -9.02
N SER A 148 -29.65 13.10 -7.98
CA SER A 148 -31.06 12.79 -7.77
C SER A 148 -31.79 13.99 -7.20
N THR A 149 -33.06 14.16 -7.58
CA THR A 149 -33.89 15.25 -7.09
C THR A 149 -34.29 14.98 -5.63
N HIS A 150 -33.84 15.88 -4.74
CA HIS A 150 -34.29 16.11 -3.36
C HIS A 150 -34.72 14.88 -2.55
N ILE A 151 -33.75 14.21 -1.92
CA ILE A 151 -34.02 13.14 -0.95
C ILE A 151 -34.15 13.77 0.45
N GLY A 152 -35.25 13.49 1.15
CA GLY A 152 -35.41 13.85 2.57
C GLY A 152 -34.58 12.96 3.47
N ILE A 153 -33.94 13.53 4.48
CA ILE A 153 -33.22 12.78 5.51
C ILE A 153 -34.25 12.27 6.52
N ASN A 154 -34.55 10.97 6.48
CA ASN A 154 -35.35 10.28 7.50
C ASN A 154 -34.40 9.75 8.59
N GLY A 155 -34.75 10.01 9.86
CA GLY A 155 -33.99 9.59 11.04
C GLY A 155 -34.05 8.09 11.29
#